data_AF-A0A0U5BC72-F1
#
_entry.id   AF-A0A0U5BC72-F1
#
_cell.length_a   1.000
_cell.length_b   1.000
_cell.length_c   1.000
_cell.angle_alpha   90.00
_cell.angle_beta   90.00
_cell.angle_gamma   90.00
#
_symmetry.space_group_name_H-M   'P 1'
#
loop_
_entity.id
_entity.type
_entity.pdbx_description
1 polymer ?
#
loop_
_entity_poly.entity_id
_entity_poly.type
_entity_poly.pdbx_seq_one_letter_code
_entity_poly.pdbx_strand_id
1 'polypeptide(L)' 'MRSPNSVDVYVPSSEIDGVVADHLLVPAAESANAVLRIADRPLVTPLPWLIIAADLADGDAREMQQAERLIREMGSRE' A
#
# COMPACT_ATOMS: atom_id res chain seq x y z
N MET A 1 17.77 3.83 -0.70
CA MET A 1 17.14 4.87 0.14
C MET A 1 15.76 5.10 -0.42
N ARG A 2 14.68 4.82 0.33
CA ARG A 2 13.30 5.03 -0.18
C ARG A 2 13.10 6.53 -0.43
N SER A 3 12.53 6.87 -1.58
CA SER A 3 12.08 8.23 -1.81
C SER A 3 10.81 8.44 -0.97
N PRO A 4 10.68 9.52 -0.19
CA PRO A 4 9.51 9.75 0.66
C PRO A 4 8.17 9.83 -0.10
N ASN A 5 8.21 9.88 -1.45
CA ASN A 5 7.03 9.93 -2.32
C ASN A 5 6.83 8.66 -3.17
N SER A 6 7.50 7.54 -2.87
CA SER A 6 7.31 6.29 -3.62
C SER A 6 6.15 5.47 -3.04
N VAL A 7 5.24 5.01 -3.88
CA VAL A 7 4.12 4.14 -3.48
C VAL A 7 4.49 2.66 -3.71
N ASP A 8 4.23 1.78 -2.75
CA ASP A 8 4.32 0.33 -2.97
C ASP A 8 3.00 -0.19 -3.58
N VAL A 9 3.10 -1.01 -4.61
CA VAL A 9 1.95 -1.66 -5.26
C VAL A 9 2.20 -3.16 -5.27
N TYR A 10 1.22 -3.94 -4.78
CA TYR A 10 1.31 -5.39 -4.77
C TYR A 10 0.43 -5.97 -5.89
N VAL A 11 1.02 -6.79 -6.75
CA VAL A 11 0.33 -7.37 -7.91
C VAL A 11 0.57 -8.88 -7.98
N PRO A 12 -0.42 -9.68 -8.42
CA PRO A 12 -0.19 -11.07 -8.80
C PRO A 12 0.82 -11.16 -9.96
N SER A 13 1.66 -12.20 -9.99
CA SER A 13 2.60 -12.40 -11.10
C SER A 13 1.91 -12.48 -12.46
N SER A 14 0.69 -13.01 -12.50
CA SER A 14 -0.13 -13.10 -13.72
C SER A 14 -0.61 -11.76 -14.27
N GLU A 15 -0.56 -10.70 -13.47
CA GLU A 15 -1.08 -9.37 -13.84
C GLU A 15 0.02 -8.35 -14.10
N ILE A 16 1.29 -8.68 -13.84
CA ILE A 16 2.40 -7.72 -13.89
C ILE A 16 2.55 -7.06 -15.25
N ASP A 17 2.46 -7.83 -16.34
CA ASP A 17 2.61 -7.31 -17.70
C ASP A 17 1.46 -6.36 -18.06
N GLY A 18 0.24 -6.67 -17.58
CA GLY A 18 -0.93 -5.80 -17.76
C GLY A 18 -0.78 -4.48 -17.01
N VAL A 19 -0.39 -4.54 -15.73
CA VAL A 19 -0.16 -3.33 -14.90
C VAL A 19 0.94 -2.45 -15.49
N VAL A 20 2.03 -3.05 -15.99
CA VAL A 20 3.10 -2.31 -16.66
C VAL A 20 2.58 -1.59 -17.91
N ALA A 21 1.78 -2.27 -18.73
CA ALA A 21 1.22 -1.70 -19.95
C ALA A 21 0.19 -0.59 -19.65
N ASP A 22 -0.77 -0.86 -18.77
CA ASP A 22 -1.90 0.04 -18.47
C ASP A 22 -1.44 1.33 -17.78
N HIS A 23 -0.36 1.26 -17.01
CA HIS A 23 0.20 2.41 -16.28
C HIS A 23 1.49 2.96 -16.90
N LEU A 24 1.87 2.50 -18.10
CA LEU A 24 3.06 2.95 -18.83
C LEU A 24 4.33 2.93 -17.97
N LEU A 25 4.49 1.90 -17.14
CA LEU A 25 5.58 1.82 -16.18
C LEU A 25 6.89 1.50 -16.88
N VAL A 26 7.96 2.14 -16.42
CA VAL A 26 9.32 1.91 -16.90
C VAL A 26 10.24 1.62 -15.71
N PRO A 27 11.23 0.71 -15.85
CA PRO A 27 12.21 0.48 -14.79
C PRO A 27 12.96 1.76 -14.42
N ALA A 28 12.99 2.09 -13.12
CA ALA A 28 13.67 3.28 -12.62
C ALA A 28 15.09 2.95 -12.15
N ALA A 29 16.08 3.75 -12.58
CA ALA A 29 17.48 3.58 -12.18
C ALA A 29 17.84 4.27 -10.86
N GLU A 30 17.21 5.40 -10.52
CA GLU A 30 17.60 6.22 -9.36
C GLU A 30 16.40 6.57 -8.46
N SER A 31 15.34 7.18 -9.01
CA SER A 31 14.14 7.57 -8.26
C SER A 31 12.89 6.89 -8.81
N ALA A 32 12.33 5.94 -8.05
CA ALA A 32 11.08 5.29 -8.39
C ALA A 32 9.91 6.00 -7.71
N ASN A 33 8.88 6.32 -8.48
CA ASN A 33 7.61 6.83 -7.95
C ASN A 33 6.68 5.68 -7.49
N ALA A 34 6.92 4.47 -7.99
CA ALA A 34 6.20 3.28 -7.61
C ALA A 34 7.15 2.08 -7.50
N VAL A 35 6.90 1.20 -6.54
CA VAL A 35 7.60 -0.07 -6.37
C VAL A 35 6.58 -1.18 -6.54
N LEU A 36 6.65 -1.90 -7.67
CA LEU A 36 5.83 -3.09 -7.88
C LEU A 36 6.43 -4.28 -7.12
N ARG A 37 5.60 -4.94 -6.31
CA ARG A 37 5.94 -6.16 -5.57
C ARG A 37 5.03 -7.29 -6.03
N ILE A 38 5.63 -8.40 -6.41
CA ILE A 38 4.87 -9.60 -6.75
C ILE A 38 4.40 -10.26 -5.45
N ALA A 39 3.09 -10.49 -5.34
CA ALA A 39 2.47 -11.17 -4.22
C ALA A 39 1.49 -12.24 -4.73
N ASP A 40 1.99 -13.45 -4.96
CA ASP A 40 1.20 -14.57 -5.50
C ASP A 40 0.28 -15.25 -4.46
N ARG A 41 0.33 -14.80 -3.21
CA ARG A 41 -0.65 -15.20 -2.21
C ARG A 41 -1.80 -14.19 -2.20
N PRO A 42 -3.06 -14.63 -2.27
CA PRO A 42 -4.19 -13.72 -2.20
C PRO A 42 -4.14 -12.98 -0.86
N LEU A 43 -4.02 -11.65 -0.95
CA LEU A 43 -4.26 -10.78 0.20
C LEU A 43 -5.76 -10.86 0.52
N VAL A 44 -6.10 -10.96 1.80
CA VAL A 44 -7.50 -10.89 2.23
C VAL A 44 -8.04 -9.54 1.76
N THR A 45 -9.10 -9.57 0.93
CA THR A 45 -9.71 -8.37 0.36
C THR A 45 -11.18 -8.28 0.80
N PRO A 46 -11.60 -7.20 1.50
CA PRO A 46 -10.79 -6.07 1.93
C PRO A 46 -9.75 -6.47 3.00
N LEU A 47 -8.64 -5.72 3.08
CA LEU A 47 -7.64 -5.91 4.12
C LEU A 47 -8.27 -5.72 5.51
N PRO A 48 -7.88 -6.51 6.52
CA PRO A 48 -8.31 -6.29 7.89
C PRO A 48 -8.03 -4.84 8.32
N TRP A 49 -9.04 -4.16 8.88
CA TRP A 49 -8.94 -2.75 9.24
C TRP A 49 -7.76 -2.46 10.20
N LEU A 50 -7.40 -3.43 11.04
CA LEU A 50 -6.28 -3.32 11.96
C LEU A 50 -4.93 -3.25 11.24
N ILE A 51 -4.78 -3.93 10.09
CA ILE A 51 -3.58 -3.84 9.25
C ILE A 51 -3.49 -2.45 8.62
N ILE A 52 -4.63 -1.89 8.17
CA ILE A 52 -4.70 -0.54 7.62
C ILE A 52 -4.35 0.50 8.69
N ALA A 53 -4.86 0.34 9.91
CA ALA A 53 -4.55 1.22 11.03
C ALA A 53 -3.05 1.18 11.42
N ALA A 54 -2.43 -0.01 11.36
CA ALA A 54 -1.01 -0.16 11.64
C ALA A 54 -0.13 0.55 10.59
N ASP A 55 -0.44 0.39 9.31
CA ASP A 55 0.27 1.07 8.22
C ASP A 55 0.18 2.60 8.34
N LEU A 56 -1.02 3.12 8.61
CA LEU A 56 -1.24 4.55 8.85
C LEU A 56 -0.49 5.08 10.09
N ALA A 57 -0.31 4.26 11.12
CA ALA A 57 0.40 4.67 12.33
C ALA A 57 1.92 4.79 12.14
N ASP A 58 2.49 4.10 11.15
CA ASP A 58 3.90 4.21 10.76
C ASP A 58 4.18 5.40 9.82
N GLY A 59 3.13 6.13 9.42
CA GLY A 59 3.16 7.27 8.52
C GLY A 59 3.48 8.62 9.18
N ASP A 60 3.14 9.71 8.48
CA ASP A 60 3.29 11.08 8.97
C ASP A 60 2.21 11.46 10.01
N ALA A 61 2.28 12.69 10.54
CA ALA A 61 1.33 13.17 11.56
C ALA A 61 -0.14 13.14 11.11
N ARG A 62 -0.41 13.28 9.80
CA ARG A 62 -1.75 13.20 9.25
C ARG A 62 -2.21 11.74 9.20
N GLU A 63 -1.34 10.84 8.74
CA GLU A 63 -1.63 9.40 8.66
C GLU A 63 -1.87 8.82 10.05
N MET A 64 -1.05 9.19 11.05
CA MET A 64 -1.25 8.80 12.44
C MET A 64 -2.60 9.27 13.00
N GLN A 65 -3.06 10.49 12.66
CA GLN A 65 -4.39 10.96 13.05
C GLN A 65 -5.51 10.13 12.40
N GLN A 66 -5.33 9.67 11.15
CA GLN A 66 -6.29 8.77 10.50
C GLN A 66 -6.29 7.39 11.17
N ALA A 67 -5.12 6.87 11.57
CA ALA A 67 -5.02 5.61 12.30
C ALA A 67 -5.83 5.66 13.60
N GLU A 68 -5.65 6.71 14.42
CA GLU A 68 -6.42 6.88 15.67
C GLU A 68 -7.93 6.93 15.42
N ARG A 69 -8.35 7.67 14.38
CA ARG A 69 -9.75 7.78 14.02
C ARG A 69 -10.33 6.43 13.63
N LEU A 70 -9.62 5.68 12.78
CA LEU A 70 -10.04 4.36 12.31
C LEU A 70 -10.18 3.38 13.48
N ILE A 71 -9.22 3.37 14.41
CA ILE A 71 -9.27 2.53 15.63
C ILE A 71 -10.51 2.86 16.47
N ARG A 72 -10.81 4.15 16.69
CA ARG A 72 -12.00 4.56 17.46
C ARG A 72 -13.30 4.15 16.77
N GLU A 73 -13.40 4.33 15.46
CA GLU A 73 -14.61 4.02 14.69
C GLU A 73 -14.88 2.51 14.58
N MET A 74 -13.83 1.71 14.39
CA MET A 74 -13.95 0.26 14.19
C MET A 74 -13.92 -0.54 15.49
N GLY A 75 -13.08 -0.16 16.45
CA GLY A 75 -13.01 -0.83 17.76
C GLY A 75 -14.26 -0.65 18.62
N SER A 76 -15.14 0.31 18.29
CA SER A 76 -16.44 0.48 18.96
C SER A 76 -17.56 -0.38 18.35
N ARG A 77 -17.28 -1.14 17.27
CA ARG A 77 -18.25 -1.97 16.54
C ARG A 77 -18.16 -3.46 16.89
N GLU A 78 -17.17 -3.85 17.69
CA GLU A 78 -16.96 -5.20 18.23
C GLU A 78 -17.46 -5.29 19.68
#